data_AF-A0A431VPW2-F1
#
_entry.id   AF-A0A431VPW2-F1
#
_cell.length_a   1.000
_cell.length_b   1.000
_cell.length_c   1.000
_cell.angle_alpha   90.00
_cell.angle_beta   90.00
_cell.angle_gamma   90.00
#
_symmetry.space_group_name_H-M   'P 1'
#
loop_
_entity.id
_entity.type
_entity.pdbx_description
1 polymer ?
#
loop_
_entity_poly.entity_id
_entity_poly.type
_entity_poly.pdbx_seq_one_letter_code
_entity_poly.pdbx_strand_id
1 'polypeptide(L)'
;MLNLRQLHPQAIASLRNFCADLLAPDSPLESGSAEIFLSLTEGESKPTVLLLHDSDGKATQERIKKIAEKSNGRTVWYHLRQYPASERSALYTRLGGGQSLYLHPAALRDLSQLRVAGDPYGLLKQMNLYGLLLLSALFLMVGLLDRDLWGTLLMLICLLAAYWLIYGLIHLRPIREALARRRKQDFAAVLESCETIGRPELDPDLAAALPERVAERLSRLPDLRPGSGGLPTPGEWRAAEIWDLAYEAAKTLGRLPASSPGYPAMQREVEQLLDLAHTALGEVATTDLPGDPATPTNPELAAIYQDIRHHAAALGLQALSSPAEAAQPSPQRSY
;
A
#
# COMPACT_ATOMS: atom_id res chain seq x y z
N MET A 1 -3.68 9.73 3.96
CA MET A 1 -4.51 8.52 4.16
C MET A 1 -4.97 7.97 2.81
N LEU A 2 -4.65 6.72 2.49
CA LEU A 2 -5.07 6.04 1.26
C LEU A 2 -6.60 5.86 1.24
N ASN A 3 -7.28 6.28 0.16
CA ASN A 3 -8.73 6.16 0.06
C ASN A 3 -9.17 4.75 -0.38
N LEU A 4 -9.11 3.78 0.55
CA LEU A 4 -9.52 2.39 0.33
C LEU A 4 -11.04 2.19 0.21
N ARG A 5 -11.85 3.27 0.27
CA ARG A 5 -13.32 3.18 0.17
C ARG A 5 -13.75 2.61 -1.16
N GLN A 6 -13.05 2.95 -2.24
CA GLN A 6 -13.40 2.52 -3.60
C GLN A 6 -12.86 1.14 -3.97
N LEU A 7 -11.85 0.64 -3.23
CA LEU A 7 -11.26 -0.67 -3.48
C LEU A 7 -12.26 -1.80 -3.20
N HIS A 8 -12.44 -2.70 -4.17
CA HIS A 8 -13.33 -3.83 -4.01
C HIS A 8 -12.71 -4.90 -3.07
N PRO A 9 -13.47 -5.52 -2.13
CA PRO A 9 -12.92 -6.54 -1.23
C PRO A 9 -12.31 -7.75 -1.94
N GLN A 10 -12.81 -8.05 -3.15
CA GLN A 10 -12.27 -9.11 -4.00
C GLN A 10 -10.91 -8.75 -4.61
N ALA A 11 -10.61 -7.46 -4.82
CA ALA A 11 -9.29 -7.03 -5.23
C ALA A 11 -8.23 -7.33 -4.16
N ILE A 12 -8.56 -7.07 -2.89
CA ILE A 12 -7.69 -7.43 -1.75
C ILE A 12 -7.45 -8.95 -1.73
N ALA A 13 -8.51 -9.75 -1.94
CA ALA A 13 -8.40 -11.21 -2.00
C ALA A 13 -7.51 -11.70 -3.15
N SER A 14 -7.66 -11.10 -4.33
CA SER A 14 -6.86 -11.44 -5.52
C SER A 14 -5.40 -11.03 -5.34
N LEU A 15 -5.12 -9.85 -4.79
CA LEU A 15 -3.76 -9.43 -4.43
C LEU A 15 -3.12 -10.38 -3.40
N ARG A 16 -3.86 -10.77 -2.35
CA ARG A 16 -3.41 -11.75 -1.37
C ARG A 16 -2.98 -13.06 -2.01
N ASN A 17 -3.79 -13.59 -2.92
CA ASN A 17 -3.49 -14.85 -3.60
C ASN A 17 -2.32 -14.71 -4.57
N PHE A 18 -2.23 -13.59 -5.27
CA PHE A 18 -1.09 -13.28 -6.14
C PHE A 18 0.22 -13.26 -5.34
N CYS A 19 0.28 -12.54 -4.23
CA CYS A 19 1.46 -12.49 -3.37
C CYS A 19 1.78 -13.86 -2.76
N ALA A 20 0.78 -14.64 -2.34
CA ALA A 20 0.99 -15.99 -1.82
C ALA A 20 1.61 -16.93 -2.87
N ASP A 21 1.09 -16.92 -4.10
CA ASP A 21 1.62 -17.74 -5.19
C ASP A 21 3.00 -17.25 -5.66
N LEU A 22 3.29 -15.94 -5.58
CA LEU A 22 4.61 -15.38 -5.87
C LEU A 22 5.67 -15.67 -4.79
N LEU A 23 5.26 -15.88 -3.53
CA LEU A 23 6.17 -16.21 -2.43
C LEU A 23 6.34 -17.74 -2.24
N ALA A 24 5.68 -18.55 -3.06
CA ALA A 24 5.75 -20.00 -2.97
C ALA A 24 7.19 -20.50 -3.24
N PRO A 25 7.58 -21.67 -2.70
CA PRO A 25 8.92 -22.23 -2.89
C PRO A 25 9.30 -22.44 -4.37
N ASP A 26 8.31 -22.72 -5.22
CA ASP A 26 8.46 -22.91 -6.67
C ASP A 26 8.26 -21.62 -7.48
N SER A 27 8.38 -20.47 -6.82
CA SER A 27 8.13 -19.17 -7.44
C SER A 27 9.02 -18.93 -8.66
N PRO A 28 8.48 -18.29 -9.73
CA PRO A 28 9.30 -17.82 -10.84
C PRO A 28 10.32 -16.73 -10.44
N LEU A 29 10.23 -16.19 -9.23
CA LEU A 29 11.14 -15.16 -8.72
C LEU A 29 12.19 -15.82 -7.82
N GLU A 30 13.47 -15.70 -8.19
CA GLU A 30 14.55 -16.03 -7.26
C GLU A 30 14.46 -15.07 -6.06
N SER A 31 14.62 -15.58 -4.84
CA SER A 31 14.46 -14.81 -3.60
C SER A 31 15.25 -13.50 -3.67
N GLY A 32 14.54 -12.36 -3.72
CA GLY A 32 15.13 -11.01 -3.74
C GLY A 32 15.30 -10.35 -5.11
N SER A 33 14.95 -11.02 -6.22
CA SER A 33 15.17 -10.52 -7.60
C SER A 33 14.06 -9.64 -8.18
N ALA A 34 12.99 -9.38 -7.42
CA ALA A 34 11.84 -8.63 -7.90
C ALA A 34 11.31 -7.61 -6.91
N GLU A 35 10.94 -6.46 -7.45
CA GLU A 35 10.36 -5.33 -6.75
C GLU A 35 8.89 -5.21 -7.13
N ILE A 36 8.02 -5.07 -6.14
CA ILE A 36 6.59 -4.99 -6.34
C ILE A 36 6.10 -3.63 -5.82
N PHE A 37 5.35 -2.94 -6.67
CA PHE A 37 4.74 -1.67 -6.35
C PHE A 37 3.24 -1.78 -6.51
N LEU A 38 2.51 -1.16 -5.60
CA LEU A 38 1.06 -1.08 -5.64
C LEU A 38 0.65 0.36 -5.88
N SER A 39 0.11 0.65 -7.05
CA SER A 39 -0.45 1.95 -7.39
C SER A 39 -1.95 1.96 -7.15
N LEU A 40 -2.41 2.93 -6.34
CA LEU A 40 -3.80 3.14 -5.99
C LEU A 40 -4.25 4.50 -6.53
N THR A 41 -4.81 4.50 -7.74
CA THR A 41 -5.34 5.71 -8.37
C THR A 41 -6.65 6.13 -7.71
N GLU A 42 -6.78 7.43 -7.40
CA GLU A 42 -8.02 7.98 -6.90
C GLU A 42 -9.13 7.87 -7.96
N GLY A 43 -10.29 7.32 -7.60
CA GLY A 43 -11.38 7.08 -8.56
C GLY A 43 -11.41 5.66 -9.14
N GLU A 44 -10.34 4.87 -8.99
CA GLU A 44 -10.28 3.52 -9.53
C GLU A 44 -10.65 2.45 -8.50
N SER A 45 -11.48 1.50 -8.94
CA SER A 45 -11.89 0.34 -8.12
C SER A 45 -10.89 -0.82 -8.16
N LYS A 46 -9.89 -0.74 -9.05
CA LYS A 46 -8.90 -1.78 -9.32
C LYS A 46 -7.50 -1.20 -9.15
N PRO A 47 -6.66 -1.78 -8.29
CA PRO A 47 -5.29 -1.33 -8.15
C PRO A 47 -4.44 -1.80 -9.33
N THR A 48 -3.32 -1.11 -9.56
CA THR A 48 -2.29 -1.55 -10.49
C THR A 48 -1.09 -2.08 -9.71
N VAL A 49 -0.73 -3.34 -9.96
CA VAL A 49 0.51 -3.97 -9.49
C VAL A 49 1.56 -3.76 -10.56
N LEU A 50 2.66 -3.13 -10.19
CA LEU A 50 3.84 -2.99 -11.02
C LEU A 50 4.88 -3.97 -10.48
N LEU A 51 5.43 -4.79 -11.37
CA LEU A 51 6.45 -5.77 -11.03
C LEU A 51 7.69 -5.44 -11.84
N LEU A 52 8.77 -5.09 -11.15
CA LEU A 52 10.11 -4.98 -11.71
C LEU A 52 10.84 -6.30 -11.42
N HIS A 53 11.45 -6.91 -12.43
CA HIS A 53 12.23 -8.13 -12.24
C HIS A 53 13.42 -8.18 -13.20
N ASP A 54 14.50 -8.83 -12.76
CA ASP A 54 15.75 -8.94 -13.52
C ASP A 54 15.69 -9.95 -14.67
N SER A 55 14.63 -10.76 -14.72
CA SER A 55 14.48 -11.81 -15.72
C SER A 55 13.99 -11.26 -17.07
N ASP A 56 14.88 -11.17 -18.06
CA ASP A 56 14.48 -10.97 -19.48
C ASP A 56 13.90 -12.24 -20.13
N GLY A 57 13.76 -13.32 -19.36
CA GLY A 57 13.24 -14.60 -19.82
C GLY A 57 11.72 -14.55 -20.06
N LYS A 58 11.29 -14.69 -21.32
CA LYS A 58 9.87 -14.83 -21.69
C LYS A 58 9.12 -15.88 -20.85
N ALA A 59 9.80 -16.97 -20.48
CA ALA A 59 9.22 -18.03 -19.66
C ALA A 59 8.83 -17.56 -18.24
N THR A 60 9.64 -16.70 -17.61
CA THR A 60 9.37 -16.11 -16.29
C THR A 60 8.20 -15.15 -16.35
N GLN A 61 8.18 -14.27 -17.36
CA GLN A 61 7.08 -13.33 -17.60
C GLN A 61 5.74 -14.06 -17.82
N GLU A 62 5.75 -15.15 -18.59
CA GLU A 62 4.57 -15.98 -18.82
C GLU A 62 4.10 -16.69 -17.54
N ARG A 63 5.03 -17.17 -16.70
CA ARG A 63 4.68 -17.78 -15.41
C ARG A 63 4.04 -16.77 -14.46
N ILE A 64 4.62 -15.58 -14.33
CA ILE A 64 4.05 -14.49 -13.52
C ILE A 64 2.66 -14.11 -14.05
N LYS A 65 2.51 -13.99 -15.37
CA LYS A 65 1.21 -13.71 -15.99
C LYS A 65 0.17 -14.79 -15.66
N LYS A 66 0.54 -16.08 -15.71
CA LYS A 66 -0.34 -17.19 -15.31
C LYS A 66 -0.73 -17.12 -13.83
N ILE A 67 0.19 -16.74 -12.94
CA ILE A 67 -0.12 -16.50 -11.52
C ILE A 67 -1.13 -15.34 -11.38
N ALA A 68 -0.96 -14.27 -12.16
CA ALA A 68 -1.88 -13.14 -12.14
C ALA A 68 -3.27 -13.47 -12.70
N GLU A 69 -3.34 -14.29 -13.75
CA GLU A 69 -4.60 -14.79 -14.31
C GLU A 69 -5.31 -15.72 -13.33
N LYS A 70 -4.57 -16.64 -12.68
CA LYS A 70 -5.10 -17.55 -11.66
C LYS A 70 -5.69 -16.80 -10.46
N SER A 71 -4.99 -15.78 -9.96
CA SER A 71 -5.40 -15.00 -8.79
C SER A 71 -6.54 -14.00 -9.05
N ASN A 72 -6.62 -13.44 -10.26
CA ASN A 72 -7.79 -12.68 -10.72
C ASN A 72 -9.01 -13.59 -10.97
N GLY A 73 -8.79 -14.82 -11.44
CA GLY A 73 -9.85 -15.72 -11.87
C GLY A 73 -10.57 -15.17 -13.11
N ARG A 74 -11.90 -15.32 -13.18
CA ARG A 74 -12.70 -14.89 -14.36
C ARG A 74 -12.88 -13.38 -14.49
N THR A 75 -12.57 -12.60 -13.46
CA THR A 75 -12.78 -11.15 -13.43
C THR A 75 -11.47 -10.47 -13.09
N VAL A 76 -11.09 -9.46 -13.86
CA VAL A 76 -9.87 -8.68 -13.58
C VAL A 76 -10.14 -7.78 -12.37
N TRP A 77 -9.47 -8.06 -11.26
CA TRP A 77 -9.58 -7.33 -9.99
C TRP A 77 -8.40 -6.41 -9.72
N TYR A 78 -7.27 -6.62 -10.39
CA TYR A 78 -6.12 -5.72 -10.42
C TYR A 78 -5.41 -5.82 -11.78
N HIS A 79 -4.67 -4.78 -12.15
CA HIS A 79 -3.86 -4.76 -13.36
C HIS A 79 -2.41 -5.14 -13.02
N LEU A 80 -1.81 -6.06 -13.77
CA LEU A 80 -0.38 -6.34 -13.66
C LEU A 80 0.36 -5.66 -14.81
N ARG A 81 1.38 -4.87 -14.50
CA ARG A 81 2.37 -4.38 -15.47
C ARG A 81 3.74 -4.88 -15.06
N GLN A 82 4.43 -5.51 -16.00
CA GLN A 82 5.78 -6.05 -15.79
C GLN A 82 6.77 -5.15 -16.50
N TYR A 83 7.88 -4.86 -15.83
CA TYR A 83 8.96 -4.02 -16.33
C TYR A 83 10.29 -4.74 -16.13
N PRO A 84 11.21 -4.65 -17.10
CA PRO A 84 12.57 -5.14 -16.90
C PRO A 84 13.29 -4.26 -15.86
N ALA A 85 14.24 -4.84 -15.12
CA ALA A 85 15.05 -4.10 -14.15
C ALA A 85 15.79 -2.90 -14.78
N SER A 86 16.06 -2.93 -16.08
CA SER A 86 16.63 -1.79 -16.83
C SER A 86 15.71 -0.56 -16.92
N GLU A 87 14.39 -0.73 -16.82
CA GLU A 87 13.40 0.36 -16.82
C GLU A 87 13.12 0.91 -15.42
N ARG A 88 13.82 0.41 -14.40
CA ARG A 88 13.65 0.79 -13.01
C ARG A 88 13.70 2.31 -12.80
N SER A 89 14.75 2.99 -13.25
CA SER A 89 14.87 4.45 -13.07
C SER A 89 13.72 5.21 -13.71
N ALA A 90 13.29 4.79 -14.90
CA ALA A 90 12.16 5.41 -15.60
C ALA A 90 10.82 5.19 -14.88
N LEU A 91 10.64 4.04 -14.21
CA LEU A 91 9.44 3.73 -13.45
C LEU A 91 9.30 4.63 -12.22
N TYR A 92 10.41 4.87 -11.50
CA TYR A 92 10.42 5.76 -10.33
C TYR A 92 10.09 7.22 -10.71
N THR A 93 10.53 7.68 -11.89
CA THR A 93 10.19 9.02 -12.41
C THR A 93 8.75 9.08 -12.96
N ARG A 94 8.30 8.05 -13.69
CA ARG A 94 6.97 8.01 -14.35
C ARG A 94 5.80 7.86 -13.38
N LEU A 95 6.02 7.36 -12.16
CA LEU A 95 4.96 7.17 -11.17
C LEU A 95 4.49 8.47 -10.50
N GLY A 96 5.03 9.62 -10.89
CA GLY A 96 4.71 10.97 -10.37
C GLY A 96 3.26 11.48 -10.55
N GLY A 97 2.27 10.62 -10.70
CA GLY A 97 0.85 10.99 -10.83
C GLY A 97 -0.10 10.35 -9.81
N GLY A 98 0.35 9.43 -8.95
CA GLY A 98 -0.49 8.78 -7.94
C GLY A 98 0.30 8.15 -6.80
N GLN A 99 -0.35 7.88 -5.66
CA GLN A 99 0.28 7.18 -4.53
C GLN A 99 0.60 5.74 -4.94
N SER A 100 1.86 5.50 -5.27
CA SER A 100 2.41 4.18 -5.52
C SER A 100 3.21 3.74 -4.30
N LEU A 101 2.99 2.51 -3.84
CA LEU A 101 3.58 1.99 -2.61
C LEU A 101 4.53 0.85 -2.93
N TYR A 102 5.73 0.88 -2.38
CA TYR A 102 6.64 -0.25 -2.38
C TYR A 102 6.14 -1.34 -1.45
N LEU A 103 5.95 -2.55 -1.96
CA LEU A 103 5.67 -3.71 -1.14
C LEU A 103 6.99 -4.39 -0.78
N HIS A 104 7.57 -3.99 0.34
CA HIS A 104 8.76 -4.66 0.89
C HIS A 104 8.47 -6.15 1.19
N PRO A 105 9.49 -7.03 1.30
CA PRO A 105 9.29 -8.46 1.48
C PRO A 105 8.41 -8.84 2.68
N ALA A 106 8.48 -8.08 3.79
CA ALA A 106 7.62 -8.30 4.95
C ALA A 106 6.16 -7.92 4.67
N ALA A 107 5.89 -6.78 4.02
CA ALA A 107 4.53 -6.42 3.60
C ALA A 107 3.95 -7.43 2.60
N LEU A 108 4.76 -7.95 1.66
CA LEU A 108 4.33 -9.01 0.75
C LEU A 108 3.91 -10.28 1.51
N ARG A 109 4.68 -10.65 2.53
CA ARG A 109 4.38 -11.79 3.40
C ARG A 109 3.10 -11.55 4.18
N ASP A 110 2.95 -10.39 4.81
CA ASP A 110 1.75 -10.05 5.60
C ASP A 110 0.50 -9.99 4.70
N LEU A 111 0.63 -9.41 3.51
CA LEU A 111 -0.43 -9.37 2.49
C LEU A 111 -0.83 -10.77 2.05
N SER A 112 0.12 -11.69 1.88
CA SER A 112 -0.15 -13.10 1.54
C SER A 112 -0.87 -13.87 2.67
N GLN A 113 -0.75 -13.41 3.91
CA GLN A 113 -1.33 -14.04 5.09
C GLN A 113 -2.66 -13.43 5.53
N LEU A 114 -3.16 -12.41 4.83
CA LEU A 114 -4.45 -11.80 5.14
C LEU A 114 -5.59 -12.84 5.19
N ARG A 115 -6.38 -12.79 6.26
CA ARG A 115 -7.51 -13.71 6.49
C ARG A 115 -8.70 -13.34 5.58
N VAL A 116 -8.73 -13.94 4.39
CA VAL A 116 -9.75 -13.66 3.36
C VAL A 116 -10.90 -14.66 3.36
N ALA A 117 -10.68 -15.89 3.81
CA ALA A 117 -11.71 -16.95 3.80
C ALA A 117 -12.58 -16.97 5.07
N GLY A 118 -12.02 -16.54 6.21
CA GLY A 118 -12.70 -16.57 7.51
C GLY A 118 -13.38 -15.26 7.91
N ASP A 119 -13.38 -14.24 7.03
CA ASP A 119 -14.08 -13.00 7.30
C ASP A 119 -15.55 -13.07 6.83
N PRO A 120 -16.44 -12.18 7.33
CA PRO A 120 -17.87 -12.23 7.02
C PRO A 120 -18.18 -12.19 5.52
N TYR A 121 -17.38 -11.46 4.74
CA TYR A 121 -17.52 -11.40 3.29
C TYR A 121 -17.10 -12.71 2.59
N GLY A 122 -16.01 -13.35 3.04
CA GLY A 122 -15.53 -14.63 2.54
C GLY A 122 -16.50 -15.78 2.85
N LEU A 123 -16.99 -15.84 4.08
CA LEU A 123 -18.02 -16.81 4.51
C LEU A 123 -19.29 -16.68 3.68
N LEU A 124 -19.77 -15.46 3.46
CA LEU A 124 -20.98 -15.22 2.67
C LEU A 124 -20.83 -15.67 1.22
N LYS A 125 -19.64 -15.46 0.63
CA LYS A 125 -19.34 -15.94 -0.73
C LYS A 125 -19.33 -17.47 -0.81
N GLN A 126 -18.77 -18.14 0.21
CA GLN A 126 -18.80 -19.60 0.30
C GLN A 126 -20.23 -20.12 0.54
N MET A 127 -20.99 -19.48 1.44
CA MET A 127 -22.39 -19.82 1.71
C MET A 127 -23.28 -19.65 0.48
N ASN A 128 -23.03 -18.67 -0.40
CA ASN A 128 -23.75 -18.57 -1.66
C ASN A 128 -23.50 -19.78 -2.58
N LEU A 129 -22.27 -20.28 -2.64
CA LEU A 129 -21.93 -21.48 -3.42
C LEU A 129 -22.61 -22.73 -2.84
N TYR A 130 -22.52 -22.94 -1.52
CA TYR A 130 -23.14 -24.08 -0.85
C TYR A 130 -24.66 -23.99 -0.82
N GLY A 131 -25.22 -22.79 -0.69
CA GLY A 131 -26.65 -22.52 -0.73
C GLY A 131 -27.25 -22.88 -2.07
N LEU A 132 -26.58 -22.56 -3.18
CA LEU A 132 -27.00 -22.97 -4.52
C LEU A 132 -26.93 -24.50 -4.69
N LEU A 133 -25.87 -25.14 -4.19
CA LEU A 133 -25.72 -26.60 -4.25
C LEU A 133 -26.79 -27.31 -3.41
N LEU A 134 -27.06 -26.81 -2.20
CA LEU A 134 -28.11 -27.34 -1.32
C LEU A 134 -29.48 -27.18 -1.97
N LEU A 135 -29.77 -26.01 -2.56
CA LEU A 135 -31.00 -25.76 -3.31
C LEU A 135 -31.17 -26.72 -4.47
N SER A 136 -30.10 -26.97 -5.22
CA SER A 136 -30.08 -27.91 -6.34
C SER A 136 -30.30 -29.35 -5.88
N ALA A 137 -29.69 -29.74 -4.75
CA ALA A 137 -29.85 -31.07 -4.17
C ALA A 137 -31.25 -31.28 -3.58
N LEU A 138 -31.81 -30.28 -2.89
CA LEU A 138 -33.16 -30.32 -2.35
C LEU A 138 -34.19 -30.43 -3.48
N PHE A 139 -33.99 -29.68 -4.57
CA PHE A 139 -34.83 -29.78 -5.77
C PHE A 139 -34.77 -31.17 -6.41
N LEU A 140 -33.58 -31.75 -6.56
CA LEU A 140 -33.41 -33.13 -7.05
C LEU A 140 -34.13 -34.14 -6.17
N MET A 141 -33.99 -34.03 -4.85
CA MET A 141 -34.65 -34.92 -3.89
C MET A 141 -36.17 -34.81 -3.94
N VAL A 142 -36.72 -33.59 -3.99
CA VAL A 142 -38.17 -33.36 -4.05
C VAL A 142 -38.74 -33.79 -5.41
N GLY A 143 -38.05 -33.51 -6.52
CA GLY A 143 -38.45 -33.95 -7.86
C GLY A 143 -38.40 -35.48 -8.06
N LEU A 144 -37.63 -36.20 -7.25
CA LEU A 144 -37.59 -37.66 -7.24
C LEU A 144 -38.72 -38.28 -6.39
N LEU A 145 -39.20 -37.57 -5.36
CA LEU A 145 -40.23 -38.08 -4.43
C LEU A 145 -41.66 -37.71 -4.86
N ASP A 146 -41.85 -36.61 -5.57
CA ASP A 146 -43.18 -36.06 -5.82
C ASP A 146 -43.63 -36.23 -7.28
N ARG A 147 -44.87 -36.72 -7.49
CA ARG A 147 -45.49 -36.82 -8.82
C ARG A 147 -46.19 -35.52 -9.23
N ASP A 148 -46.39 -34.59 -8.29
CA ASP A 148 -47.00 -33.29 -8.58
C ASP A 148 -45.95 -32.26 -9.04
N LEU A 149 -45.78 -32.20 -10.36
CA LEU A 149 -44.88 -31.27 -11.04
C LEU A 149 -45.21 -29.80 -10.76
N TRP A 150 -46.46 -29.45 -10.45
CA TRP A 150 -46.85 -28.05 -10.27
C TRP A 150 -46.47 -27.50 -8.89
N GLY A 151 -46.68 -28.28 -7.83
CA GLY A 151 -46.26 -27.92 -6.48
C GLY A 151 -44.73 -27.78 -6.35
N THR A 152 -44.00 -28.73 -6.95
CA THR A 152 -42.53 -28.72 -6.98
C THR A 152 -41.96 -27.54 -7.80
N LEU A 153 -42.59 -27.21 -8.92
CA LEU A 153 -42.23 -26.05 -9.74
C LEU A 153 -42.47 -24.73 -8.98
N LEU A 154 -43.63 -24.57 -8.33
CA LEU A 154 -43.94 -23.36 -7.56
C LEU A 154 -42.95 -23.16 -6.41
N MET A 155 -42.64 -24.22 -5.67
CA MET A 155 -41.66 -24.17 -4.59
C MET A 155 -40.26 -23.79 -5.11
N LEU A 156 -39.83 -24.34 -6.25
CA LEU A 156 -38.57 -23.95 -6.88
C LEU A 156 -38.55 -22.46 -7.24
N ILE A 157 -39.63 -21.94 -7.82
CA ILE A 157 -39.74 -20.52 -8.18
C ILE A 157 -39.62 -19.64 -6.92
N CYS A 158 -40.33 -19.99 -5.84
CA CYS A 158 -40.25 -19.26 -4.57
C CYS A 158 -38.83 -19.28 -3.98
N LEU A 159 -38.17 -20.44 -4.03
CA LEU A 159 -36.80 -20.60 -3.54
C LEU A 159 -35.78 -19.81 -4.38
N LEU A 160 -35.92 -19.83 -5.70
CA LEU A 160 -35.10 -19.01 -6.61
C LEU A 160 -35.33 -17.53 -6.37
N ALA A 161 -36.58 -17.09 -6.19
CA ALA A 161 -36.91 -15.69 -5.90
C ALA A 161 -36.31 -15.23 -4.57
N ALA A 162 -36.42 -16.05 -3.51
CA ALA A 162 -35.81 -15.77 -2.22
C ALA A 162 -34.27 -15.71 -2.31
N TYR A 163 -33.66 -16.66 -3.02
CA TYR A 163 -32.23 -16.67 -3.29
C TYR A 163 -31.79 -15.40 -4.03
N TRP A 164 -32.49 -15.01 -5.10
CA TRP A 164 -32.19 -13.78 -5.86
C TRP A 164 -32.35 -12.52 -5.03
N LEU A 165 -33.35 -12.45 -4.15
CA LEU A 165 -33.57 -11.31 -3.26
C LEU A 165 -32.45 -11.18 -2.23
N ILE A 166 -32.06 -12.29 -1.59
CA ILE A 166 -30.93 -12.34 -0.65
C ILE A 166 -29.63 -12.01 -1.38
N TYR A 167 -29.41 -12.60 -2.57
CA TYR A 167 -28.25 -12.33 -3.41
C TYR A 167 -28.16 -10.85 -3.78
N GLY A 168 -29.26 -10.23 -4.20
CA GLY A 168 -29.33 -8.81 -4.54
C GLY A 168 -28.99 -7.90 -3.34
N LEU A 169 -29.53 -8.21 -2.16
CA LEU A 169 -29.23 -7.48 -0.91
C LEU A 169 -27.74 -7.56 -0.55
N ILE A 170 -27.12 -8.72 -0.69
CA ILE A 170 -25.70 -8.92 -0.41
C ILE A 170 -24.80 -8.11 -1.37
N HIS A 171 -25.24 -7.89 -2.60
CA HIS A 171 -24.51 -7.12 -3.61
C HIS A 171 -24.69 -5.60 -3.44
N LEU A 172 -25.54 -5.15 -2.51
CA LEU A 172 -25.62 -3.74 -2.16
C LEU A 172 -24.29 -3.28 -1.56
N ARG A 173 -23.77 -2.19 -2.13
CA ARG A 173 -22.51 -1.56 -1.72
C ARG A 173 -22.33 -1.39 -0.20
N PRO A 174 -23.30 -0.84 0.57
CA PRO A 174 -23.11 -0.64 2.02
C PRO A 174 -22.98 -1.95 2.80
N ILE A 175 -23.73 -2.99 2.44
CA ILE A 175 -23.67 -4.30 3.11
C ILE A 175 -22.32 -4.95 2.84
N ARG A 176 -21.87 -4.92 1.57
CA ARG A 176 -20.52 -5.39 1.20
C ARG A 176 -19.41 -4.66 1.93
N GLU A 177 -19.51 -3.33 2.03
CA GLU A 177 -18.51 -2.51 2.73
C GLU A 177 -18.48 -2.81 4.22
N ALA A 178 -19.65 -3.02 4.86
CA ALA A 178 -19.73 -3.41 6.25
C ALA A 178 -19.10 -4.80 6.50
N LEU A 179 -19.42 -5.78 5.65
CA LEU A 179 -18.88 -7.15 5.76
C LEU A 179 -17.38 -7.24 5.51
N ALA A 180 -16.85 -6.37 4.63
CA ALA A 180 -15.44 -6.31 4.29
C ALA A 180 -14.64 -5.30 5.11
N ARG A 181 -15.25 -4.64 6.09
CA ARG A 181 -14.62 -3.57 6.88
C ARG A 181 -13.31 -4.03 7.51
N ARG A 182 -13.32 -5.21 8.14
CA ARG A 182 -12.13 -5.79 8.79
C ARG A 182 -11.02 -6.08 7.78
N ARG A 183 -11.34 -6.70 6.66
CA ARG A 183 -10.39 -6.95 5.56
C ARG A 183 -9.75 -5.66 5.04
N LYS A 184 -10.55 -4.60 4.88
CA LYS A 184 -10.05 -3.29 4.43
C LYS A 184 -9.14 -2.65 5.49
N GLN A 185 -9.44 -2.83 6.77
CA GLN A 185 -8.59 -2.35 7.87
C GLN A 185 -7.27 -3.11 7.92
N ASP A 186 -7.30 -4.44 7.87
CA ASP A 186 -6.08 -5.26 7.88
C ASP A 186 -5.21 -4.96 6.66
N PHE A 187 -5.83 -4.76 5.48
CA PHE A 187 -5.12 -4.33 4.28
C PHE A 187 -4.53 -2.92 4.42
N ALA A 188 -5.26 -1.98 5.02
CA ALA A 188 -4.75 -0.63 5.28
C ALA A 188 -3.51 -0.68 6.19
N ALA A 189 -3.54 -1.48 7.24
CA ALA A 189 -2.42 -1.64 8.17
C ALA A 189 -1.17 -2.19 7.46
N VAL A 190 -1.33 -3.14 6.54
CA VAL A 190 -0.20 -3.62 5.71
C VAL A 190 0.34 -2.51 4.80
N LEU A 191 -0.54 -1.66 4.25
CA LEU A 191 -0.10 -0.56 3.38
C LEU A 191 0.49 0.63 4.16
N GLU A 192 0.20 0.78 5.45
CA GLU A 192 0.81 1.79 6.31
C GLU A 192 2.28 1.51 6.56
N SER A 193 2.72 0.24 6.53
CA SER A 193 4.15 -0.10 6.60
C SER A 193 4.88 0.07 5.26
N CYS A 194 4.15 0.28 4.17
CA CYS A 194 4.73 0.39 2.83
C CYS A 194 5.23 1.80 2.53
N GLU A 195 6.37 1.89 1.85
CA GLU A 195 6.99 3.15 1.48
C GLU A 195 6.32 3.75 0.25
N THR A 196 6.15 5.08 0.21
CA THR A 196 5.60 5.74 -0.98
C THR A 196 6.70 6.01 -2.00
N ILE A 197 6.46 5.66 -3.26
CA ILE A 197 7.40 5.74 -4.38
C ILE A 197 6.89 6.70 -5.43
N GLY A 198 7.83 7.45 -6.02
CA GLY A 198 7.56 8.60 -6.87
C GLY A 198 7.74 9.86 -6.05
N ARG A 199 8.99 10.29 -5.89
CA ARG A 199 9.30 11.54 -5.19
C ARG A 199 9.22 12.67 -6.21
N PRO A 200 8.42 13.73 -5.97
CA PRO A 200 8.32 14.83 -6.90
C PRO A 200 9.70 15.45 -7.10
N GLU A 201 9.98 15.83 -8.35
CA GLU A 201 11.17 16.62 -8.66
C GLU A 201 11.15 17.91 -7.81
N LEU A 202 12.36 18.37 -7.48
CA LEU A 202 12.57 19.63 -6.80
C LEU A 202 11.99 20.75 -7.67
N ASP A 203 11.07 21.52 -7.09
CA ASP A 203 10.45 22.66 -7.75
C ASP A 203 11.52 23.74 -7.92
N PRO A 204 11.95 24.04 -9.16
CA PRO A 204 13.02 25.00 -9.40
C PRO A 204 12.62 26.42 -8.96
N ASP A 205 11.32 26.72 -8.87
CA ASP A 205 10.81 28.05 -8.51
C ASP A 205 10.67 28.23 -6.99
N LEU A 206 10.81 27.16 -6.20
CA LEU A 206 10.66 27.22 -4.74
C LEU A 206 11.66 28.18 -4.09
N ALA A 207 12.91 28.21 -4.57
CA ALA A 207 13.96 29.06 -4.01
C ALA A 207 13.59 30.55 -4.06
N ALA A 208 12.80 30.97 -5.05
CA ALA A 208 12.37 32.36 -5.20
C ALA A 208 11.22 32.75 -4.23
N ALA A 209 10.46 31.77 -3.74
CA ALA A 209 9.32 31.99 -2.84
C ALA A 209 9.70 31.92 -1.34
N LEU A 210 10.90 31.46 -1.01
CA LEU A 210 11.33 31.22 0.37
C LEU A 210 12.06 32.43 0.98
N PRO A 211 11.96 32.62 2.31
CA PRO A 211 12.90 33.48 3.03
C PRO A 211 14.34 33.04 2.80
N GLU A 212 15.26 34.02 2.69
CA GLU A 212 16.69 33.78 2.48
C GLU A 212 17.27 32.76 3.48
N ARG A 213 16.89 32.87 4.76
CA ARG A 213 17.33 31.96 5.84
C ARG A 213 16.86 30.52 5.70
N VAL A 214 15.70 30.31 5.07
CA VAL A 214 15.11 28.99 4.86
C VAL A 214 15.67 28.38 3.59
N ALA A 215 15.83 29.19 2.54
CA ALA A 215 16.49 28.79 1.30
C ALA A 215 17.96 28.37 1.55
N GLU A 216 18.69 29.12 2.37
CA GLU A 216 20.08 28.80 2.75
C GLU A 216 20.18 27.50 3.57
N ARG A 217 19.25 27.25 4.49
CA ARG A 217 19.24 26.00 5.26
C ARG A 217 18.89 24.79 4.40
N LEU A 218 17.91 24.95 3.52
CA LEU A 218 17.49 23.89 2.59
C LEU A 218 18.63 23.52 1.63
N SER A 219 19.41 24.49 1.15
CA SER A 219 20.55 24.23 0.25
C SER A 219 21.76 23.57 0.93
N ARG A 220 21.84 23.66 2.27
CA ARG A 220 22.87 23.00 3.08
C ARG A 220 22.51 21.57 3.47
N LEU A 221 21.31 21.08 3.17
CA LEU A 221 20.96 19.69 3.45
C LEU A 221 21.86 18.76 2.62
N PRO A 222 22.43 17.70 3.23
CA PRO A 222 23.20 16.71 2.49
C PRO A 222 22.42 16.13 1.30
N ASP A 223 23.08 15.96 0.16
CA ASP A 223 22.51 15.31 -1.02
C ASP A 223 22.51 13.78 -0.85
N LEU A 224 21.74 13.33 0.14
CA LEU A 224 21.52 11.93 0.47
C LEU A 224 20.13 11.48 0.02
N ARG A 225 19.44 12.33 -0.75
CA ARG A 225 18.17 11.95 -1.36
C ARG A 225 18.53 10.89 -2.43
N PRO A 226 18.11 9.63 -2.26
CA PRO A 226 18.45 8.57 -3.19
C PRO A 226 17.96 8.98 -4.58
N GLY A 227 18.92 9.13 -5.49
CA GLY A 227 18.64 9.30 -6.91
C GLY A 227 17.99 8.05 -7.49
N SER A 228 17.53 8.13 -8.74
CA SER A 228 16.85 7.03 -9.46
C SER A 228 17.73 5.79 -9.74
N GLY A 229 18.89 5.65 -9.09
CA GLY A 229 19.96 4.72 -9.42
C GLY A 229 19.97 3.37 -8.69
N GLY A 230 19.04 3.10 -7.76
CA GLY A 230 19.03 1.85 -6.98
C GLY A 230 17.86 1.75 -6.00
N LEU A 231 17.76 0.61 -5.30
CA LEU A 231 16.81 0.40 -4.20
C LEU A 231 17.49 1.08 -3.03
N PRO A 232 16.90 2.14 -2.45
CA PRO A 232 17.48 2.74 -1.29
C PRO A 232 17.53 1.67 -0.19
N THR A 233 18.66 1.54 0.48
CA THR A 233 18.73 0.80 1.74
C THR A 233 17.73 1.41 2.73
N PRO A 234 17.26 0.68 3.76
CA PRO A 234 16.37 1.25 4.77
C PRO A 234 16.89 2.57 5.38
N GLY A 235 18.22 2.71 5.50
CA GLY A 235 18.86 3.96 5.93
C GLY A 235 18.76 5.08 4.90
N GLU A 236 18.95 4.78 3.61
CA GLU A 236 18.78 5.75 2.51
C GLU A 236 17.32 6.18 2.34
N TRP A 237 16.35 5.25 2.53
CA TRP A 237 14.94 5.61 2.59
C TRP A 237 14.64 6.57 3.73
N ARG A 238 15.26 6.35 4.90
CA ARG A 238 15.07 7.23 6.04
C ARG A 238 15.66 8.62 5.81
N ALA A 239 16.87 8.69 5.26
CA ALA A 239 17.46 9.95 4.83
C ALA A 239 16.53 10.69 3.86
N ALA A 240 15.99 9.96 2.88
CA ALA A 240 15.07 10.50 1.93
C ALA A 240 13.77 11.04 2.57
N GLU A 241 13.14 10.30 3.48
CA GLU A 241 11.94 10.77 4.20
C GLU A 241 12.17 12.09 4.95
N ILE A 242 13.32 12.21 5.64
CA ILE A 242 13.72 13.44 6.34
C ILE A 242 13.88 14.59 5.35
N TRP A 243 14.48 14.30 4.20
CA TRP A 243 14.70 15.28 3.14
C TRP A 243 13.37 15.79 2.54
N ASP A 244 12.44 14.88 2.21
CA ASP A 244 11.13 15.25 1.66
C ASP A 244 10.27 16.02 2.69
N LEU A 245 10.38 15.66 3.97
CA LEU A 245 9.71 16.37 5.06
C LEU A 245 10.21 17.82 5.17
N ALA A 246 11.54 18.01 5.14
CA ALA A 246 12.18 19.32 5.10
C ALA A 246 11.74 20.14 3.88
N TYR A 247 11.66 19.49 2.73
CA TYR A 247 11.22 20.12 1.49
C TYR A 247 9.74 20.55 1.53
N GLU A 248 8.82 19.69 1.97
CA GLU A 248 7.41 20.03 2.08
C GLU A 248 7.15 21.09 3.18
N ALA A 249 7.94 21.12 4.25
CA ALA A 249 7.93 22.19 5.24
C ALA A 249 8.29 23.55 4.61
N ALA A 250 9.39 23.60 3.86
CA ALA A 250 9.80 24.81 3.14
C ALA A 250 8.72 25.24 2.13
N LYS A 251 8.22 24.31 1.32
CA LYS A 251 7.14 24.56 0.34
C LYS A 251 5.86 25.09 0.98
N THR A 252 5.49 24.58 2.15
CA THR A 252 4.33 25.08 2.91
C THR A 252 4.52 26.54 3.32
N LEU A 253 5.73 26.91 3.76
CA LEU A 253 6.08 28.31 4.06
C LEU A 253 6.10 29.20 2.81
N GLY A 254 6.65 28.73 1.69
CA GLY A 254 6.70 29.50 0.43
C GLY A 254 5.31 29.81 -0.16
N ARG A 255 4.28 29.02 0.20
CA ARG A 255 2.88 29.26 -0.20
C ARG A 255 2.16 30.30 0.68
N LEU A 256 2.72 30.62 1.84
CA LEU A 256 2.10 31.52 2.81
C LEU A 256 2.60 32.96 2.60
N PRO A 257 1.69 33.95 2.47
CA PRO A 257 2.10 35.34 2.36
C PRO A 257 2.83 35.79 3.64
N ALA A 258 3.95 36.50 3.49
CA ALA A 258 4.73 37.04 4.62
C ALA A 258 3.92 37.98 5.54
N SER A 259 2.84 38.56 5.04
CA SER A 259 1.90 39.39 5.79
C SER A 259 0.94 38.61 6.69
N SER A 260 0.96 37.27 6.65
CA SER A 260 0.03 36.44 7.42
C SER A 260 0.41 36.43 8.91
N PRO A 261 -0.56 36.50 9.83
CA PRO A 261 -0.30 36.58 11.28
C PRO A 261 0.43 35.34 11.85
N GLY A 262 0.32 34.19 11.21
CA GLY A 262 1.01 32.95 11.60
C GLY A 262 2.40 32.78 10.98
N TYR A 263 2.81 33.66 10.05
CA TYR A 263 4.04 33.50 9.27
C TYR A 263 5.31 33.41 10.13
N PRO A 264 5.54 34.28 11.15
CA PRO A 264 6.76 34.23 11.96
C PRO A 264 6.83 32.99 12.87
N ALA A 265 5.69 32.42 13.26
CA ALA A 265 5.66 31.17 14.01
C ALA A 265 6.02 30.01 13.07
N MET A 266 5.39 29.95 11.90
CA MET A 266 5.63 28.88 10.94
C MET A 266 7.05 28.90 10.37
N GLN A 267 7.62 30.08 10.13
CA GLN A 267 9.02 30.21 9.73
C GLN A 267 9.97 29.61 10.77
N ARG A 268 9.74 29.85 12.07
CA ARG A 268 10.58 29.28 13.14
C ARG A 268 10.49 27.75 13.20
N GLU A 269 9.29 27.20 13.06
CA GLU A 269 9.08 25.75 13.00
C GLU A 269 9.79 25.11 11.81
N VAL A 270 9.74 25.75 10.63
CA VAL A 270 10.45 25.28 9.43
C VAL A 270 11.96 25.39 9.61
N GLU A 271 12.47 26.49 10.16
CA GLU A 271 13.91 26.65 10.44
C GLU A 271 14.41 25.56 11.40
N GLN A 272 13.68 25.28 12.49
CA GLN A 272 14.03 24.23 13.46
C GLN A 272 14.00 22.83 12.83
N LEU A 273 12.99 22.53 12.02
CA LEU A 273 12.89 21.26 11.31
C LEU A 273 14.07 21.08 10.33
N LEU A 274 14.47 22.13 9.61
CA LEU A 274 15.61 22.08 8.70
C LEU A 274 16.94 21.87 9.44
N ASP A 275 17.13 22.53 10.58
CA ASP A 275 18.33 22.35 11.41
C ASP A 275 18.41 20.89 11.92
N LEU A 276 17.30 20.33 12.42
CA LEU A 276 17.23 18.92 12.84
C LEU A 276 17.42 17.94 11.68
N ALA A 277 16.85 18.24 10.51
CA ALA A 277 17.03 17.44 9.30
C ALA A 277 18.50 17.41 8.85
N HIS A 278 19.19 18.56 8.90
CA HIS A 278 20.61 18.64 8.60
C HIS A 278 21.44 17.75 9.53
N THR A 279 21.20 17.83 10.84
CA THR A 279 21.89 16.97 11.83
C THR A 279 21.60 15.49 11.59
N ALA A 280 20.34 15.12 11.41
CA ALA A 280 19.95 13.72 11.18
C ALA A 280 20.58 13.14 9.91
N LEU A 281 20.59 13.92 8.81
CA LEU A 281 21.19 13.50 7.55
C LEU A 281 22.72 13.42 7.65
N GLY A 282 23.36 14.33 8.37
CA GLY A 282 24.80 14.27 8.63
C GLY A 282 25.21 12.98 9.35
N GLU A 283 24.47 12.62 10.41
CA GLU A 283 24.69 11.37 11.17
C GLU A 283 24.48 10.12 10.29
N VAL A 284 23.43 10.11 9.45
CA VAL A 284 23.17 9.01 8.51
C VAL A 284 24.28 8.89 7.46
N ALA A 285 24.87 9.99 6.98
CA ALA A 285 26.00 9.96 6.04
C ALA A 285 27.29 9.39 6.64
N THR A 286 27.51 9.61 7.94
CA THR A 286 28.73 9.17 8.63
C THR A 286 28.66 7.75 9.15
N THR A 287 27.46 7.16 9.21
CA THR A 287 27.26 5.79 9.66
C THR A 287 27.33 4.86 8.45
N ASP A 288 28.47 4.21 8.21
CA ASP A 288 28.52 3.04 7.32
C ASP A 288 27.46 2.05 7.84
N LEU A 289 26.39 1.80 7.09
CA LEU A 289 25.26 0.97 7.51
C LEU A 289 25.34 -0.45 6.89
N PRO A 290 26.19 -1.37 7.39
CA PRO A 290 25.96 -2.79 7.23
C PRO A 290 25.26 -3.32 8.49
N GLY A 291 23.98 -3.67 8.40
CA GLY A 291 23.38 -4.64 9.33
C GLY A 291 22.03 -4.27 9.95
N ASP A 292 21.13 -5.25 9.88
CA ASP A 292 19.90 -5.55 10.64
C ASP A 292 18.96 -4.41 11.14
N PRO A 293 17.67 -4.41 10.77
CA PRO A 293 16.73 -3.29 10.93
C PRO A 293 16.08 -3.16 12.33
N ALA A 294 16.58 -3.85 13.37
CA ALA A 294 15.79 -4.01 14.61
C ALA A 294 16.06 -3.00 15.74
N THR A 295 17.08 -2.15 15.66
CA THR A 295 17.35 -1.20 16.75
C THR A 295 18.09 0.05 16.23
N PRO A 296 17.63 1.28 16.53
CA PRO A 296 18.53 2.43 16.43
C PRO A 296 19.61 2.22 17.49
N THR A 297 20.80 1.77 17.08
CA THR A 297 21.97 1.63 17.95
C THR A 297 22.44 2.98 18.51
N ASN A 298 21.93 4.10 17.97
CA ASN A 298 22.20 5.45 18.44
C ASN A 298 20.94 6.09 19.11
N PRO A 299 20.92 6.21 20.46
CA PRO A 299 19.80 6.83 21.19
C PRO A 299 19.64 8.33 20.88
N GLU A 300 20.70 9.01 20.44
CA GLU A 300 20.64 10.44 20.08
C GLU A 300 19.88 10.63 18.77
N LEU A 301 20.10 9.76 17.78
CA LEU A 301 19.35 9.76 16.52
C LEU A 301 17.85 9.49 16.72
N ALA A 302 17.51 8.62 17.69
CA ALA A 302 16.13 8.33 18.05
C ALA A 302 15.40 9.55 18.65
N ALA A 303 16.10 10.35 19.48
CA ALA A 303 15.59 11.61 20.02
C ALA A 303 15.38 12.64 18.90
N ILE A 304 16.37 12.82 18.02
CA ILE A 304 16.26 13.72 16.85
C ILE A 304 15.05 13.36 15.99
N TYR A 305 14.78 12.07 15.77
CA TYR A 305 13.59 11.62 15.04
C TYR A 305 12.26 11.88 15.75
N GLN A 306 12.23 11.93 17.09
CA GLN A 306 11.04 12.36 17.81
C GLN A 306 10.81 13.86 17.65
N ASP A 307 11.88 14.65 17.71
CA ASP A 307 11.81 16.11 17.56
C ASP A 307 11.39 16.51 16.14
N ILE A 308 11.95 15.86 15.12
CA ILE A 308 11.52 16.06 13.72
C ILE A 308 10.02 15.75 13.56
N ARG A 309 9.52 14.68 14.18
CA ARG A 309 8.09 14.35 14.16
C ARG A 309 7.24 15.40 14.86
N HIS A 310 7.71 15.94 15.97
CA HIS A 310 7.01 16.98 16.72
C HIS A 310 6.83 18.25 15.86
N HIS A 311 7.91 18.74 15.25
CA HIS A 311 7.88 19.93 14.40
C HIS A 311 7.08 19.69 13.10
N ALA A 312 7.18 18.50 12.50
CA ALA A 312 6.33 18.13 11.36
C ALA A 312 4.84 18.20 11.69
N ALA A 313 4.44 17.67 12.86
CA ALA A 313 3.06 17.70 13.31
C ALA A 313 2.56 19.14 13.57
N ALA A 314 3.43 20.01 14.10
CA ALA A 314 3.12 21.44 14.29
C ALA A 314 2.85 22.16 12.95
N LEU A 315 3.49 21.71 11.87
CA LEU A 315 3.30 22.20 10.51
C LEU A 315 2.14 21.52 9.76
N GLY A 316 1.45 20.55 10.38
CA GLY A 316 0.39 19.77 9.75
C GLY A 316 0.88 18.77 8.69
N LEU A 317 2.18 18.45 8.71
CA LEU A 317 2.79 17.48 7.79
C LEU A 317 2.64 16.05 8.32
N GLN A 318 2.66 15.08 7.41
CA GLN A 318 2.58 13.67 7.78
C GLN A 318 3.89 13.23 8.46
N ALA A 319 3.77 12.64 9.65
CA ALA A 319 4.92 12.26 10.47
C ALA A 319 5.72 11.10 9.87
N LEU A 320 7.03 11.11 10.12
CA LEU A 320 7.95 10.01 9.81
C LEU A 320 7.48 8.68 10.44
N SER A 321 7.51 7.58 9.69
CA SER A 321 7.21 6.24 10.19
C SER A 321 8.19 5.84 11.31
N SER A 322 7.75 5.15 12.37
CA SER A 322 8.65 4.78 13.49
C SER A 322 9.46 3.52 13.16
N PRO A 323 10.78 3.46 13.38
CA PRO A 323 11.60 2.27 13.10
C PRO A 323 11.16 1.02 13.89
N ALA A 324 10.61 1.20 15.10
CA ALA A 324 10.09 0.10 15.90
C ALA A 324 8.75 -0.47 15.38
N GLU A 325 8.00 0.27 14.55
CA GLU A 325 6.71 -0.20 14.02
C GLU A 325 6.85 -0.94 12.69
N ALA A 326 7.90 -0.66 11.90
CA ALA A 326 8.15 -1.33 10.62
C ALA A 326 8.82 -2.71 10.77
N ALA A 327 9.61 -2.90 11.83
CA ALA A 327 10.37 -4.14 12.08
C ALA A 327 9.69 -5.09 13.09
N GLN A 328 8.65 -4.66 13.81
CA GLN A 328 7.90 -5.56 14.68
C GLN A 328 6.93 -6.37 13.82
N PRO A 329 7.05 -7.72 13.77
CA PRO A 329 5.96 -8.53 13.27
C PRO A 329 4.72 -8.12 14.06
N SER A 330 3.65 -7.77 13.34
CA SER A 330 2.36 -7.47 13.94
C SER A 330 2.14 -8.48 15.07
N PRO A 331 1.95 -8.05 16.34
CA PRO A 331 1.79 -8.98 17.44
C PRO A 331 0.69 -9.94 17.00
N GLN A 332 1.01 -11.25 16.97
CA GLN A 332 0.02 -12.28 16.74
C GLN A 332 -1.08 -12.03 17.77
N ARG A 333 -2.14 -11.34 17.33
CA ARG A 333 -3.32 -11.10 18.14
C ARG A 333 -4.00 -12.45 18.21
N SER A 334 -3.61 -13.22 19.20
CA SER A 334 -4.29 -14.42 19.66
C SER A 334 -5.71 -14.02 20.05
N TYR A 335 -6.64 -14.26 19.12
CA TYR A 335 -8.07 -14.34 19.35
C TYR A 335 -8.61 -15.50 18.50
#